data_AF-A0A2V8KJZ1-F1
#
_entry.id   AF-A0A2V8KJZ1-F1
#
_cell.length_a   1.000
_cell.length_b   1.000
_cell.length_c   1.000
_cell.angle_alpha   90.00
_cell.angle_beta   90.00
_cell.angle_gamma   90.00
#
_symmetry.space_group_name_H-M   'P 1'
#
loop_
_entity.id
_entity.type
_entity.pdbx_description
1 polymer ?
#
loop_
_entity_poly.entity_id
_entity_poly.type
_entity_poly.pdbx_seq_one_letter_code
_entity_poly.pdbx_strand_id
1 'polypeptide(L)'
;MNYKECQQEPSILEALRTGKWNDSHSQHLNDCSDCRETVDVARWMRLSAQGHREPLPDAKIVWLRAQIAGATARRDRVLAPVMLAHILVQVIISVCSAGWLFWKWPEIGSALTRLVATLYPVPLPLSENFVPYRIPAGPWPLYALLAIVVFWLVAPLFTEG
;
A
#
# COMPACT_ATOMS: atom_id res chain seq x y z
N MET A 1 -29.72 -24.40 -19.23
CA MET A 1 -28.74 -24.25 -20.32
C MET A 1 -28.70 -25.57 -21.07
N ASN A 2 -29.44 -25.66 -22.17
CA ASN A 2 -29.61 -26.90 -22.94
C ASN A 2 -28.53 -26.91 -24.02
N TYR A 3 -27.45 -27.61 -23.72
CA TYR A 3 -26.34 -27.87 -24.63
C TYR A 3 -26.89 -28.77 -25.75
N LYS A 4 -27.10 -28.20 -26.93
CA LYS A 4 -26.93 -29.00 -28.14
C LYS A 4 -25.57 -28.59 -28.64
N GLU A 5 -24.57 -29.41 -28.36
CA GLU A 5 -23.24 -29.34 -28.96
C GLU A 5 -23.44 -28.99 -30.44
N CYS A 6 -23.04 -27.78 -30.84
CA CYS A 6 -23.27 -27.33 -32.19
C CYS A 6 -22.36 -28.15 -33.11
N GLN A 7 -22.94 -29.04 -33.91
CA GLN A 7 -22.16 -29.95 -34.75
C GLN A 7 -21.24 -29.23 -35.76
N GLN A 8 -21.55 -27.98 -36.09
CA GLN A 8 -20.77 -27.14 -37.01
C GLN A 8 -19.68 -26.31 -36.31
N GLU A 9 -19.70 -26.21 -34.98
CA GLU A 9 -18.71 -25.46 -34.18
C GLU A 9 -17.25 -25.80 -34.53
N PRO A 10 -16.81 -27.07 -34.60
CA PRO A 10 -15.43 -27.38 -34.96
C PRO A 10 -15.06 -26.93 -36.37
N SER A 11 -16.02 -26.94 -37.31
CA SER A 11 -15.78 -26.45 -38.68
C SER A 11 -15.60 -24.93 -38.71
N ILE A 12 -16.39 -24.19 -37.92
CA ILE A 12 -16.27 -22.73 -37.76
C ILE A 12 -14.95 -22.37 -37.08
N LEU A 13 -14.53 -23.11 -36.05
CA LEU A 13 -13.26 -22.88 -35.36
C LEU A 13 -12.05 -23.12 -36.29
N GLU A 14 -12.10 -24.13 -37.14
CA GLU A 14 -11.03 -24.36 -38.13
C GLU A 14 -11.04 -23.30 -39.25
N ALA A 15 -12.22 -22.85 -39.69
CA ALA A 15 -12.36 -21.73 -40.61
C ALA A 15 -11.79 -20.44 -40.01
N LEU A 16 -12.04 -20.19 -38.71
CA LEU A 16 -11.43 -19.09 -37.98
C LEU A 16 -9.90 -19.21 -38.01
N ARG A 17 -9.34 -20.38 -37.69
CA ARG A 17 -7.88 -20.59 -37.63
C ARG A 17 -7.19 -20.46 -38.99
N THR A 18 -7.79 -21.03 -40.03
CA THR A 18 -7.20 -21.12 -41.38
C THR A 18 -7.59 -19.97 -42.30
N GLY A 19 -8.62 -19.20 -41.95
CA GLY A 19 -9.18 -18.14 -42.79
C GLY A 19 -10.01 -18.66 -43.97
N LYS A 20 -10.25 -19.97 -44.07
CA LYS A 20 -11.00 -20.59 -45.17
C LYS A 20 -12.48 -20.65 -44.82
N TRP A 21 -13.24 -19.71 -45.36
CA TRP A 21 -14.69 -19.62 -45.21
C TRP A 21 -15.41 -20.18 -46.43
N ASN A 22 -16.55 -20.83 -46.21
CA ASN A 22 -17.45 -21.29 -47.26
C ASN A 22 -18.87 -20.72 -47.06
N ASP A 23 -19.73 -20.92 -48.06
CA ASP A 23 -21.11 -20.41 -48.02
C ASP A 23 -21.99 -21.11 -46.96
N SER A 24 -21.65 -22.36 -46.58
CA SER A 24 -22.37 -23.05 -45.50
C SER A 24 -22.07 -22.46 -44.12
N HIS A 25 -20.88 -21.88 -43.92
CA HIS A 25 -20.50 -21.22 -42.67
C HIS A 25 -21.28 -19.92 -42.47
N SER A 26 -21.39 -19.09 -43.52
CA SER A 26 -22.15 -17.84 -43.44
C SER A 26 -23.63 -18.10 -43.18
N GLN A 27 -24.20 -19.15 -43.79
CA GLN A 27 -25.56 -19.57 -43.51
C GLN A 27 -25.74 -20.02 -42.05
N HIS A 28 -24.81 -20.83 -41.52
CA HIS A 28 -24.87 -21.29 -40.14
C HIS A 28 -24.75 -20.14 -39.11
N LEU A 29 -23.92 -19.13 -39.37
CA LEU A 29 -23.75 -17.97 -38.48
C LEU A 29 -25.01 -17.09 -38.38
N ASN A 30 -25.90 -17.14 -39.37
CA ASN A 30 -27.19 -16.46 -39.29
C ASN A 30 -28.16 -17.17 -38.34
N ASP A 31 -28.05 -18.50 -38.25
CA ASP A 31 -28.96 -19.35 -37.49
C ASP A 31 -28.47 -19.64 -36.06
N CYS A 32 -27.15 -19.61 -35.81
CA CYS A 32 -26.55 -19.92 -34.52
C CYS A 32 -25.91 -18.68 -33.86
N SER A 33 -26.51 -18.20 -32.77
CA SER A 33 -25.99 -17.06 -31.98
C SER A 33 -24.61 -17.32 -31.39
N ASP A 34 -24.38 -18.53 -30.86
CA ASP A 34 -23.17 -18.87 -30.11
C ASP A 34 -21.95 -18.89 -31.05
N CYS A 35 -22.11 -19.48 -32.24
CA CYS A 35 -21.06 -19.47 -33.27
C CYS A 35 -20.84 -18.05 -33.83
N ARG A 36 -21.89 -17.23 -33.92
CA ARG A 36 -21.74 -15.82 -34.33
C ARG A 36 -20.94 -15.00 -33.32
N GLU A 37 -21.28 -15.11 -32.04
CA GLU A 37 -20.58 -14.40 -30.96
C GLU A 37 -19.10 -14.77 -30.90
N THR A 38 -18.76 -16.07 -31.02
CA THR A 38 -17.36 -16.51 -31.04
C THR A 38 -16.58 -15.95 -32.23
N VAL A 39 -17.19 -15.91 -33.42
CA VAL A 39 -16.57 -15.31 -34.62
C VAL A 39 -16.38 -13.81 -34.46
N ASP A 40 -17.36 -13.09 -33.92
CA ASP A 40 -17.29 -11.65 -33.71
C ASP A 40 -16.20 -11.28 -32.69
N VAL A 41 -16.12 -12.02 -31.57
CA VAL A 41 -15.05 -11.85 -30.57
C VAL A 41 -13.68 -12.13 -31.18
N ALA A 42 -13.54 -13.23 -31.93
CA ALA A 42 -12.29 -13.58 -32.58
C ALA A 42 -11.86 -12.53 -33.62
N ARG A 43 -12.81 -11.98 -34.39
CA ARG A 43 -12.56 -10.89 -35.34
C ARG A 43 -12.11 -9.63 -34.60
N TRP A 44 -12.79 -9.26 -33.52
CA TRP A 44 -12.44 -8.10 -32.71
C TRP A 44 -11.03 -8.25 -32.11
N MET A 45 -10.69 -9.42 -31.55
CA MET A 45 -9.35 -9.68 -31.01
C MET A 45 -8.26 -9.56 -32.09
N ARG A 46 -8.53 -10.04 -33.31
CA ARG A 46 -7.59 -9.90 -34.44
C ARG A 46 -7.39 -8.45 -34.85
N LEU A 47 -8.46 -7.67 -34.94
CA LEU A 47 -8.37 -6.24 -35.24
C LEU A 47 -7.58 -5.50 -34.16
N SER A 48 -7.81 -5.81 -32.88
CA SER A 48 -7.06 -5.23 -31.75
C SER A 48 -5.58 -5.62 -31.75
N ALA A 49 -5.24 -6.80 -32.27
CA ALA A 49 -3.86 -7.23 -32.44
C ALA A 49 -3.16 -6.55 -33.64
N GLN A 50 -3.91 -6.13 -34.66
CA GLN A 50 -3.36 -5.44 -35.84
C GLN A 50 -2.86 -4.05 -35.45
N GLY A 51 -1.53 -3.92 -35.32
CA GLY A 51 -0.86 -2.67 -34.95
C GLY A 51 0.29 -2.86 -33.96
N HIS A 52 0.32 -3.99 -33.26
CA HIS A 52 1.41 -4.34 -32.34
C HIS A 52 2.48 -5.14 -33.10
N ARG A 53 3.59 -4.48 -33.44
CA ARG A 53 4.79 -5.12 -34.01
C ARG A 53 5.80 -5.58 -32.96
N GLU A 54 5.60 -5.16 -31.71
CA GLU A 54 6.45 -5.51 -30.57
C GLU A 54 6.12 -6.94 -30.10
N PRO A 55 7.09 -7.75 -29.67
CA PRO A 55 6.82 -9.05 -29.05
C PRO A 55 5.83 -8.88 -27.89
N LEU A 56 4.71 -9.60 -27.96
CA LEU A 56 3.71 -9.57 -26.89
C LEU A 56 4.33 -10.12 -25.59
N PRO A 57 4.10 -9.47 -24.44
CA PRO A 57 4.51 -10.02 -23.16
C PRO A 57 3.79 -11.35 -22.89
N ASP A 58 4.44 -12.25 -22.17
CA ASP A 58 3.86 -13.53 -21.78
C ASP A 58 2.49 -13.30 -21.10
N ALA A 59 1.44 -13.88 -21.69
CA ALA A 59 0.06 -13.75 -21.23
C ALA A 59 -0.09 -14.18 -19.76
N LYS A 60 0.73 -15.13 -19.30
CA LYS A 60 0.75 -15.56 -17.90
C LYS A 60 1.17 -14.43 -16.97
N ILE A 61 2.16 -13.63 -17.37
CA ILE A 61 2.65 -12.50 -16.59
C ILE A 61 1.61 -11.39 -16.55
N VAL A 62 0.96 -11.10 -17.69
CA VAL A 62 -0.11 -10.09 -17.76
C VAL A 62 -1.28 -10.47 -16.87
N TRP A 63 -1.72 -11.73 -16.93
CA TRP A 63 -2.80 -12.24 -16.09
C TRP A 63 -2.43 -12.21 -14.59
N LEU A 64 -1.21 -12.64 -14.25
CA LEU A 64 -0.73 -12.59 -12.86
C LEU A 64 -0.68 -11.15 -12.33
N ARG A 65 -0.18 -10.20 -13.13
CA ARG A 65 -0.18 -8.78 -12.76
C ARG A 65 -1.59 -8.24 -12.55
N ALA A 66 -2.53 -8.58 -13.43
CA ALA A 66 -3.92 -8.18 -13.29
C ALA A 66 -4.55 -8.76 -12.02
N GLN A 67 -4.24 -10.01 -11.68
CA GLN A 67 -4.75 -10.65 -10.47
C GLN A 67 -4.15 -10.04 -9.20
N ILE A 68 -2.85 -9.73 -9.21
CA ILE A 68 -2.19 -9.03 -8.12
C ILE A 68 -2.80 -7.62 -7.96
N ALA A 69 -2.94 -6.86 -9.04
CA ALA A 69 -3.55 -5.53 -9.01
C ALA A 69 -5.01 -5.54 -8.51
N GLY A 70 -5.78 -6.56 -8.89
CA GLY A 70 -7.13 -6.76 -8.35
C GLY A 70 -7.14 -7.13 -6.87
N ALA A 71 -6.16 -7.90 -6.40
CA ALA A 71 -6.02 -8.27 -4.99
C ALA A 71 -5.54 -7.11 -4.12
N THR A 72 -4.61 -6.27 -4.60
CA THR A 72 -4.14 -5.07 -3.89
C THR A 72 -5.26 -4.04 -3.77
N ALA A 73 -5.99 -3.76 -4.86
CA ALA A 73 -7.13 -2.82 -4.81
C ALA A 73 -8.23 -3.24 -3.82
N ARG A 74 -8.40 -4.53 -3.55
CA ARG A 74 -9.29 -5.04 -2.50
C ARG A 74 -8.69 -4.87 -1.10
N ARG A 75 -7.39 -5.12 -0.93
CA ARG A 75 -6.69 -4.94 0.34
C ARG A 75 -6.64 -3.47 0.75
N ASP A 76 -6.33 -2.57 -0.17
CA ASP A 76 -6.18 -1.14 0.12
C ASP A 76 -7.50 -0.53 0.63
N ARG A 77 -8.64 -0.96 0.06
CA ARG A 77 -9.96 -0.54 0.52
C ARG A 77 -10.30 -1.03 1.93
N VAL A 78 -9.79 -2.19 2.33
CA VAL A 78 -10.02 -2.76 3.67
C VAL A 78 -9.04 -2.18 4.69
N LEU A 79 -7.81 -1.88 4.28
CA LEU A 79 -6.74 -1.42 5.16
C LEU A 79 -6.69 0.11 5.34
N ALA A 80 -7.22 0.89 4.40
CA ALA A 80 -7.31 2.35 4.50
C ALA A 80 -7.89 2.87 5.84
N PRO A 81 -9.04 2.37 6.35
CA PRO A 81 -9.57 2.85 7.62
C PRO A 81 -8.70 2.43 8.82
N VAL A 82 -8.02 1.28 8.73
CA VAL A 82 -7.14 0.76 9.78
C VAL A 82 -5.88 1.62 9.91
N MET A 83 -5.26 2.01 8.79
CA MET A 83 -4.14 2.94 8.80
C MET A 83 -4.51 4.28 9.42
N LEU A 84 -5.68 4.83 9.08
CA LEU A 84 -6.14 6.09 9.63
C LEU A 84 -6.39 6.01 11.14
N ALA A 85 -6.98 4.91 11.61
CA ALA A 85 -7.15 4.66 13.05
C ALA A 85 -5.80 4.58 13.78
N HIS A 86 -4.81 3.90 13.19
CA HIS A 86 -3.48 3.78 13.77
C HIS A 86 -2.80 5.15 13.93
N ILE A 87 -2.86 5.99 12.90
CA ILE A 87 -2.33 7.36 12.93
C ILE A 87 -3.01 8.18 14.03
N LEU A 88 -4.34 8.14 14.12
CA LEU A 88 -5.07 8.87 15.15
C LEU A 88 -4.69 8.44 16.57
N VAL A 89 -4.64 7.14 16.82
CA VAL A 89 -4.24 6.59 18.12
C VAL A 89 -2.82 7.04 18.49
N GLN A 90 -1.89 6.97 17.54
CA GLN A 90 -0.51 7.38 17.77
C GLN A 90 -0.39 8.89 18.06
N VAL A 91 -1.13 9.73 17.34
CA VAL A 91 -1.19 11.17 17.62
C VAL A 91 -1.74 11.42 19.03
N ILE A 92 -2.85 10.79 19.40
CA ILE A 92 -3.47 10.97 20.72
C ILE A 92 -2.49 10.58 21.84
N ILE A 93 -1.88 9.39 21.75
CA ILE A 93 -0.91 8.92 22.75
C ILE A 93 0.26 9.90 22.87
N SER A 94 0.77 10.40 21.74
CA SER A 94 1.89 11.35 21.75
C SER A 94 1.54 12.68 22.43
N VAL A 95 0.36 13.24 22.14
CA VAL A 95 -0.09 14.50 22.71
C VAL A 95 -0.37 14.35 24.20
N CYS A 96 -1.04 13.25 24.60
CA CYS A 96 -1.32 12.95 25.99
C CYS A 96 -0.04 12.76 26.81
N SER A 97 0.94 12.02 26.28
CA SER A 97 2.21 11.78 26.96
C SER A 97 3.06 13.06 27.08
N ALA A 98 3.11 13.89 26.04
CA ALA A 98 3.81 15.18 26.08
C ALA A 98 3.17 16.14 27.09
N GLY A 99 1.82 16.23 27.10
CA GLY A 99 1.08 17.04 28.08
C GLY A 99 1.31 16.56 29.51
N TRP A 100 1.30 15.23 29.72
CA TRP A 100 1.60 14.64 31.03
C TRP A 100 3.03 14.95 31.50
N LEU A 101 4.02 14.80 30.62
CA LEU A 101 5.42 15.10 30.94
C LEU A 101 5.61 16.58 31.29
N PHE A 102 4.93 17.47 30.57
CA PHE A 102 4.99 18.91 30.85
C PHE A 102 4.45 19.24 32.24
N TRP A 103 3.31 18.65 32.60
CA TRP A 103 2.69 18.85 33.92
C TRP A 103 3.56 18.31 35.05
N LYS A 104 4.14 17.11 34.89
CA LYS A 104 4.94 16.44 35.91
C LYS A 104 6.43 16.78 35.88
N TRP A 105 6.84 17.70 34.99
CA TRP A 105 8.22 18.15 34.86
C TRP A 105 8.91 18.58 36.16
N PRO A 106 8.29 19.36 37.08
CA PRO A 106 8.97 19.77 38.31
C PRO A 106 9.28 18.60 39.26
N GLU A 107 8.38 17.61 39.32
CA GLU A 107 8.60 16.39 40.13
C GLU A 107 9.72 15.53 39.52
N ILE A 108 9.69 15.32 38.20
CA ILE A 108 10.68 14.55 37.45
C ILE A 108 12.07 15.19 37.53
N GLY A 109 12.14 16.52 37.37
CA GLY A 109 13.39 17.26 37.48
C GLY A 109 14.04 17.09 38.84
N SER A 110 13.24 17.16 39.92
CA SER A 110 13.74 16.96 41.29
C SER A 110 14.20 15.53 41.57
N ALA A 111 13.53 14.53 40.98
CA ALA A 111 13.89 13.13 41.11
C ALA A 111 15.18 12.81 40.33
N LEU A 112 15.34 13.37 39.12
CA LEU A 112 16.55 13.25 38.32
C LEU A 112 17.76 13.87 39.03
N THR A 113 17.61 15.05 39.62
CA THR A 113 18.71 15.66 40.39
C THR A 113 19.12 14.80 41.59
N ARG A 114 18.16 14.17 42.27
CA ARG A 114 18.44 13.23 43.37
C ARG A 114 19.14 11.97 42.88
N LEU A 115 18.69 11.39 41.76
CA LEU A 115 19.31 10.21 41.17
C LEU A 115 20.75 10.49 40.71
N VAL A 116 20.99 11.61 40.01
CA VAL A 116 22.33 12.04 39.60
C VAL A 116 23.24 12.23 40.83
N ALA A 117 22.73 12.86 41.89
CA ALA A 117 23.48 13.03 43.14
C ALA A 117 23.81 11.69 43.82
N THR A 118 22.96 10.67 43.70
CA THR A 118 23.23 9.32 44.25
C THR A 118 24.17 8.49 43.39
N LEU A 119 24.10 8.62 42.06
CA LEU A 119 24.92 7.83 41.12
C LEU A 119 26.34 8.39 40.94
N TYR A 120 26.51 9.70 41.13
CA TYR A 120 27.81 10.38 41.05
C TYR A 120 28.12 11.11 42.36
N PRO A 121 28.54 10.41 43.42
CA PRO A 121 29.10 11.03 44.61
C PRO A 121 30.51 11.53 44.30
N VAL A 122 30.65 12.56 43.46
CA VAL A 122 31.96 13.15 43.16
C VAL A 122 32.31 14.14 44.29
N PRO A 123 33.41 13.94 45.03
CA PRO A 123 33.94 14.99 45.90
C PRO A 123 34.66 16.00 45.01
N LEU A 124 33.94 17.02 44.54
CA LEU A 124 34.53 18.11 43.77
C LEU A 124 35.23 19.08 44.73
N PRO A 125 36.45 19.55 44.41
CA PRO A 125 37.07 20.64 45.16
C PRO A 125 36.16 21.87 45.05
N LEU A 126 35.79 22.42 46.20
CA LEU A 126 35.04 23.66 46.34
C LEU A 126 35.83 24.81 45.68
N SER A 127 35.67 24.99 44.37
CA SER A 127 35.84 26.29 43.76
C SER A 127 34.52 27.02 43.92
N GLU A 128 34.55 28.22 44.51
CA GLU A 128 33.41 29.05 44.91
C GLU A 128 32.47 29.46 43.74
N ASN A 129 32.74 28.99 42.52
CA ASN A 129 32.02 29.31 41.30
C ASN A 129 31.18 28.16 40.77
N PHE A 130 30.91 27.12 41.57
CA PHE A 130 29.97 26.05 41.19
C PHE A 130 28.53 26.59 41.19
N VAL A 131 28.17 27.24 40.07
CA VAL A 131 26.77 27.48 39.74
C VAL A 131 26.14 26.10 39.60
N PRO A 132 25.16 25.70 40.44
CA PRO A 132 24.47 24.43 40.25
C PRO A 132 23.97 24.44 38.81
N TYR A 133 24.33 23.43 38.02
CA TYR A 133 23.85 23.29 36.65
C TYR A 133 22.32 23.17 36.71
N ARG A 134 21.68 24.33 36.63
CA ARG A 134 20.24 24.47 36.64
C ARG A 134 19.86 24.03 35.25
N ILE A 135 19.43 22.77 35.11
CA ILE A 135 18.84 22.27 33.86
C ILE A 135 17.87 23.37 33.42
N PRO A 136 18.10 24.03 32.27
CA PRO A 136 17.29 25.16 31.88
C PRO A 136 15.84 24.67 31.83
N ALA A 137 14.95 25.38 32.52
CA ALA A 137 13.50 25.13 32.53
C ALA A 137 12.88 25.50 31.17
N GLY A 138 13.60 25.24 30.08
CA GLY A 138 13.12 25.41 28.72
C GLY A 138 12.38 24.16 28.27
N PRO A 139 11.44 24.27 27.33
CA PRO A 139 10.66 23.17 26.79
C PRO A 139 11.47 22.24 25.84
N TRP A 140 12.79 22.17 25.99
CA TRP A 140 13.65 21.29 25.18
C TRP A 140 13.28 19.78 25.22
N PRO A 141 12.72 19.20 26.30
CA PRO A 141 12.23 17.83 26.27
C PRO A 141 10.93 17.69 25.48
N LEU A 142 10.10 18.75 25.45
CA LEU A 142 8.92 18.80 24.57
C LEU A 142 9.34 18.85 23.11
N TYR A 143 10.36 19.62 22.76
CA TYR A 143 10.91 19.62 21.40
C TYR A 143 11.53 18.27 21.02
N ALA A 144 12.19 17.57 21.96
CA ALA A 144 12.71 16.23 21.72
C ALA A 144 11.60 15.20 21.49
N LEU A 145 10.55 15.22 22.32
CA LEU A 145 9.37 14.36 22.12
C LEU A 145 8.65 14.70 20.81
N LEU A 146 8.46 15.98 20.50
CA LEU A 146 7.83 16.43 19.27
C LEU A 146 8.67 16.05 18.05
N ALA A 147 10.00 16.14 18.13
CA ALA A 147 10.91 15.68 17.08
C ALA A 147 10.86 14.15 16.90
N ILE A 148 10.76 13.37 17.98
CA ILE A 148 10.58 11.91 17.91
C ILE A 148 9.22 11.59 17.27
N VAL A 149 8.15 12.28 17.66
CA VAL A 149 6.82 12.09 17.08
C VAL A 149 6.82 12.44 15.59
N VAL A 150 7.40 13.58 15.20
CA VAL A 150 7.54 13.98 13.79
C VAL A 150 8.38 12.96 13.03
N PHE A 151 9.50 12.51 13.58
CA PHE A 151 10.34 11.48 12.95
C PHE A 151 9.58 10.17 12.73
N TRP A 152 8.80 9.72 13.72
CA TRP A 152 7.98 8.50 13.61
C TRP A 152 6.75 8.66 12.69
N LEU A 153 6.22 9.87 12.54
CA LEU A 153 5.08 10.16 11.66
C LEU A 153 5.54 10.30 10.20
N VAL A 154 6.78 10.75 9.98
CA VAL A 154 7.42 10.90 8.66
C VAL A 154 8.13 9.61 8.20
N ALA A 155 8.61 8.77 9.12
CA ALA A 155 9.24 7.47 8.79
C ALA A 155 8.43 6.58 7.83
N PRO A 156 7.11 6.38 7.99
CA PRO A 156 6.34 5.55 7.07
C PRO A 156 6.15 6.16 5.67
N LEU A 157 6.30 7.48 5.51
CA LEU A 157 6.27 8.15 4.19
C LEU A 157 7.53 7.87 3.37
N PHE A 158 8.65 7.52 4.01
CA PHE A 158 9.91 7.22 3.34
C PHE A 158 10.08 5.73 3.01
N THR A 159 9.27 4.84 3.57
CA THR A 159 9.38 3.39 3.35
C THR A 159 8.63 2.87 2.12
N GLU A 160 7.89 3.73 1.41
CA GLU A 160 7.15 3.36 0.19
C GLU A 160 7.76 3.92 -1.12
N GLY A 161 9.01 4.40 -1.08
CA GLY A 161 9.76 4.88 -2.25
C GLY A 161 10.64 3.82 -2.91
#